data_AF-A0A0V0HYH7-F1
#
_entry.id   AF-A0A0V0HYH7-F1
#
_cell.length_a   1.000
_cell.length_b   1.000
_cell.length_c   1.000
_cell.angle_alpha   90.00
_cell.angle_beta   90.00
_cell.angle_gamma   90.00
#
_symmetry.space_group_name_H-M   'P 1'
#
loop_
_entity.id
_entity.type
_entity.pdbx_description
1 polymer ?
#
loop_
_entity_poly.entity_id
_entity_poly.type
_entity_poly.pdbx_seq_one_letter_code
_entity_poly.pdbx_strand_id
1 'polypeptide(L)'
;MSALGLDYWLQWQVFVCALIFIIPTTISLRFIINKRRKESEPIIIKSTDLWIPCWRNLHPIWLLCFRASALVAMAFMVYQTVVNLGFFVFLFYTQWTFALVGIYFALGTIISARGCWLYTTNPLSQRGETDKFLRTAAEQNTSEQRLGFLENLMLIIYQISAGAVMLTDIVFWCLLLPFMTGENFKLTLLIGLMHSVNAIFLLLDSVLSKPQFTWFGITYFILWSCSYIVFQWTLHVCCLSWWPYPFLELNTPWAPLWYFGMALVHIPCYGLYALLIKAKDQIFSRLFPQAFLRSYY
;
A
#
# COMPACT_ATOMS: atom_id res chain seq x y z
N MET A 1 -7.36 -3.21 33.67
CA MET A 1 -8.25 -4.39 33.54
C MET A 1 -9.39 -3.95 32.64
N SER A 2 -9.60 -4.63 31.51
CA SER A 2 -10.69 -4.33 30.58
C SER A 2 -12.02 -4.22 31.31
N ALA A 3 -12.86 -3.27 30.92
CA ALA A 3 -14.23 -3.16 31.43
C ALA A 3 -15.13 -4.35 31.04
N LEU A 4 -14.65 -5.24 30.15
CA LEU A 4 -15.27 -6.51 29.79
C LEU A 4 -14.65 -7.66 30.60
N GLY A 5 -15.51 -8.49 31.20
CA GLY A 5 -15.11 -9.63 32.03
C GLY A 5 -14.40 -10.74 31.25
N LEU A 6 -13.73 -11.65 31.97
CA LEU A 6 -13.01 -12.80 31.39
C LEU A 6 -13.90 -13.64 30.47
N ASP A 7 -15.19 -13.74 30.79
CA ASP A 7 -16.19 -14.49 30.02
C ASP A 7 -16.31 -14.04 28.57
N TYR A 8 -16.09 -12.74 28.28
CA TYR A 8 -16.10 -12.21 26.91
C TYR A 8 -14.98 -12.84 26.06
N TRP A 9 -13.77 -12.97 26.63
CA TRP A 9 -12.60 -13.50 25.91
C TRP A 9 -12.59 -15.03 25.81
N LEU A 10 -13.37 -15.70 26.67
CA LEU A 10 -13.53 -17.16 26.65
C LEU A 10 -14.62 -17.65 25.69
N GLN A 11 -15.30 -16.74 24.99
CA GLN A 11 -16.28 -17.09 23.97
C GLN A 11 -15.64 -17.86 22.81
N TRP A 12 -16.34 -18.88 22.29
CA TRP A 12 -15.84 -19.71 21.18
C TRP A 12 -15.54 -18.87 19.91
N GLN A 13 -16.28 -17.78 19.71
CA GLN A 13 -16.11 -16.83 18.62
C GLN A 13 -14.70 -16.24 18.61
N VAL A 14 -14.14 -15.93 19.78
CA VAL A 14 -12.80 -15.37 19.92
C VAL A 14 -11.76 -16.35 19.39
N PHE A 15 -11.86 -17.62 19.76
CA PHE A 15 -10.92 -18.65 19.28
C PHE A 15 -11.01 -18.86 17.77
N VAL A 16 -12.22 -18.89 17.21
CA VAL A 16 -12.40 -19.04 15.76
C VAL A 16 -11.88 -17.81 15.01
N CYS A 17 -12.20 -16.59 15.47
CA CYS A 17 -11.69 -15.36 14.88
C CYS A 17 -10.16 -15.26 14.97
N ALA A 18 -9.56 -15.73 16.07
CA ALA A 18 -8.12 -15.80 16.23
C ALA A 18 -7.48 -16.70 15.17
N LEU A 19 -8.03 -17.90 14.95
CA LEU A 19 -7.55 -18.82 13.91
C LEU A 19 -7.62 -18.18 12.51
N ILE A 20 -8.67 -17.40 12.23
CA ILE A 20 -8.87 -16.76 10.92
C ILE A 20 -7.74 -15.79 10.56
N PHE A 21 -7.10 -15.09 11.52
CA PHE A 21 -5.95 -14.23 11.20
C PHE A 21 -4.59 -14.89 11.51
N ILE A 22 -4.51 -15.83 12.46
CA ILE A 22 -3.26 -16.55 12.78
C ILE A 22 -2.85 -17.48 11.63
N ILE A 23 -3.79 -18.25 11.06
CA ILE A 23 -3.47 -19.20 9.99
C ILE A 23 -2.88 -18.47 8.76
N PRO A 24 -3.51 -17.44 8.17
CA PRO A 24 -2.93 -16.71 7.05
C PRO A 24 -1.61 -16.01 7.40
N THR A 25 -1.44 -15.52 8.63
CA THR A 25 -0.18 -14.93 9.11
C THR A 25 0.95 -15.96 9.07
N THR A 26 0.72 -17.15 9.64
CA THR A 26 1.74 -18.21 9.67
C THR A 26 2.08 -18.73 8.26
N ILE A 27 1.08 -18.89 7.39
CA ILE A 27 1.28 -19.27 5.98
C ILE A 27 2.10 -18.18 5.26
N SER A 28 1.74 -16.91 5.41
CA SER A 28 2.43 -15.78 4.76
C SER A 28 3.88 -15.67 5.21
N LEU A 29 4.14 -15.78 6.52
CA LEU A 29 5.50 -15.79 7.06
C LEU A 29 6.32 -16.97 6.53
N ARG A 30 5.77 -18.20 6.55
CA ARG A 30 6.44 -19.38 5.99
C ARG A 30 6.74 -19.20 4.50
N PHE A 31 5.82 -18.64 3.74
CA PHE A 31 6.00 -18.40 2.31
C PHE A 31 7.11 -17.38 2.04
N ILE A 32 7.15 -16.27 2.79
CA ILE A 32 8.21 -15.26 2.70
C ILE A 32 9.58 -15.86 3.08
N ILE A 33 9.65 -16.61 4.19
CA ILE A 33 10.90 -17.24 4.65
C ILE A 33 11.40 -18.26 3.63
N ASN A 34 10.50 -19.11 3.12
CA ASN A 34 10.86 -20.13 2.13
C ASN A 34 11.31 -19.51 0.81
N LYS A 35 10.66 -18.42 0.37
CA LYS A 35 11.07 -17.70 -0.84
C LYS A 35 12.46 -17.08 -0.66
N ARG A 36 12.69 -16.38 0.46
CA ARG A 36 14.01 -15.81 0.79
C ARG A 36 15.10 -16.87 0.87
N ARG A 37 14.79 -18.09 1.33
CA ARG A 37 15.75 -19.20 1.38
C ARG A 37 16.09 -19.79 0.00
N LYS A 38 15.15 -19.76 -0.94
CA LYS A 38 15.33 -20.30 -2.30
C LYS A 38 16.00 -19.30 -3.25
N GLU A 39 15.76 -18.01 -3.07
CA GLU A 39 16.40 -16.94 -3.84
C GLU A 39 17.77 -16.62 -3.19
N SER A 40 18.80 -17.38 -3.56
CA SER A 40 20.20 -17.18 -3.14
C SER A 40 20.83 -15.92 -3.74
N GLU A 41 20.23 -15.39 -4.82
CA GLU A 41 20.57 -14.11 -5.42
C GLU A 41 19.47 -13.11 -5.07
N PRO A 42 19.82 -11.87 -4.66
CA PRO A 42 18.83 -10.82 -4.51
C PRO A 42 18.12 -10.68 -5.86
N ILE A 43 16.78 -10.69 -5.88
CA ILE A 43 16.02 -10.27 -7.06
C ILE A 43 16.63 -8.93 -7.46
N ILE A 44 17.34 -8.90 -8.59
CA ILE A 44 17.89 -7.66 -9.13
C ILE A 44 16.69 -6.89 -9.66
N ILE A 45 15.98 -6.26 -8.72
CA ILE A 45 15.09 -5.17 -8.99
C ILE A 45 15.95 -4.16 -9.72
N LYS A 46 15.60 -3.87 -10.97
CA LYS A 46 16.21 -2.75 -11.66
C LYS A 46 15.81 -1.50 -10.90
N SER A 47 16.68 -1.03 -9.99
CA SER A 47 16.56 0.24 -9.24
C SER A 47 16.03 1.36 -10.13
N THR A 48 16.47 1.36 -11.39
CA THR A 48 16.06 2.28 -12.45
C THR A 48 14.53 2.32 -12.69
N ASP A 49 13.81 1.22 -12.55
CA ASP A 49 12.36 1.15 -12.79
C ASP A 49 11.54 1.94 -11.74
N LEU A 50 12.13 2.29 -10.59
CA LEU A 50 11.45 3.00 -9.51
C LEU A 50 11.42 4.52 -9.68
N TRP A 51 12.40 5.11 -10.36
CA TRP A 51 12.53 6.56 -10.50
C TRP A 51 12.55 7.05 -11.94
N ILE A 52 12.69 6.16 -12.92
CA ILE A 52 12.53 6.51 -14.34
C ILE A 52 11.06 6.38 -14.72
N PRO A 53 10.47 7.41 -15.35
CA PRO A 53 9.12 7.32 -15.84
C PRO A 53 8.93 6.22 -16.89
N CYS A 54 7.72 5.68 -16.98
CA CYS A 54 7.37 4.74 -18.05
C CYS A 54 7.18 5.38 -19.42
N TRP A 55 7.40 6.69 -19.54
CA TRP A 55 7.25 7.48 -20.76
C TRP A 55 8.62 7.97 -21.26
N ARG A 56 9.04 7.57 -22.46
CA ARG A 56 10.40 7.82 -23.00
C ARG A 56 10.84 9.29 -22.96
N ASN A 57 9.91 10.21 -23.25
CA ASN A 57 10.20 11.64 -23.36
C ASN A 57 9.83 12.42 -22.09
N LEU A 58 9.41 11.74 -21.01
CA LEU A 58 9.08 12.40 -19.76
C LEU A 58 10.32 12.48 -18.89
N HIS A 59 10.76 13.71 -18.61
CA HIS A 59 11.92 13.95 -17.76
C HIS A 59 11.66 13.43 -16.33
N PRO A 60 12.62 12.74 -15.66
CA PRO A 60 12.44 12.18 -14.32
C PRO A 60 11.99 13.19 -13.25
N ILE A 61 12.29 14.48 -13.45
CA ILE A 61 11.85 15.57 -12.57
C ILE A 61 10.33 15.64 -12.42
N TRP A 62 9.56 15.27 -13.44
CA TRP A 62 8.10 15.29 -13.36
C TRP A 62 7.56 14.25 -12.39
N LEU A 63 8.18 13.07 -12.36
CA LEU A 63 7.85 12.03 -11.38
C LEU A 63 8.23 12.47 -9.96
N LEU A 64 9.38 13.14 -9.80
CA LEU A 64 9.78 13.75 -8.53
C LEU A 64 8.76 14.80 -8.05
N CYS A 65 8.42 15.77 -8.91
CA CYS A 65 7.45 16.82 -8.59
C CYS A 65 6.10 16.24 -8.20
N PHE A 66 5.61 15.24 -8.95
CA PHE A 66 4.37 14.56 -8.63
C PHE A 66 4.43 13.90 -7.25
N ARG A 67 5.46 13.09 -6.97
CA ARG A 67 5.61 12.39 -5.68
C ARG A 67 5.74 13.35 -4.50
N ALA A 68 6.50 14.43 -4.66
CA ALA A 68 6.64 15.46 -3.65
C ALA A 68 5.30 16.19 -3.40
N SER A 69 4.55 16.50 -4.46
CA SER A 69 3.23 17.14 -4.34
C SER A 69 2.22 16.22 -3.64
N ALA A 70 2.19 14.94 -3.98
CA ALA A 70 1.35 13.94 -3.33
C ALA A 70 1.71 13.79 -1.84
N LEU A 71 3.01 13.74 -1.51
CA LEU A 71 3.48 13.70 -0.12
C LEU A 71 2.99 14.91 0.69
N VAL A 72 3.16 16.12 0.14
CA VAL A 72 2.72 17.36 0.80
C VAL A 72 1.20 17.38 0.99
N ALA A 73 0.44 17.05 -0.05
CA ALA A 73 -1.01 17.00 0.01
C ALA A 73 -1.50 15.99 1.08
N MET A 74 -0.89 14.81 1.11
CA MET A 74 -1.22 13.79 2.09
C MET A 74 -0.85 14.20 3.51
N ALA A 75 0.36 14.74 3.73
CA ALA A 75 0.76 15.25 5.04
C ALA A 75 -0.19 16.34 5.54
N PHE A 76 -0.61 17.25 4.64
CA PHE A 76 -1.60 18.27 4.95
C PHE A 76 -2.95 17.65 5.33
N MET A 77 -3.44 16.65 4.60
CA MET A 77 -4.71 15.98 4.93
C MET A 77 -4.66 15.24 6.28
N VAL A 78 -3.55 14.57 6.60
CA VAL A 78 -3.35 13.95 7.92
C VAL A 78 -3.34 15.02 9.00
N TYR A 79 -2.60 16.11 8.80
CA TYR A 79 -2.56 17.24 9.74
C TYR A 79 -3.97 17.80 9.99
N GLN A 80 -4.73 18.09 8.94
CA GLN A 80 -6.11 18.57 9.06
C GLN A 80 -6.98 17.57 9.81
N THR A 81 -6.82 16.28 9.54
CA THR A 81 -7.60 15.23 10.20
C THR A 81 -7.28 15.15 11.69
N VAL A 82 -6.01 15.23 12.07
CA VAL A 82 -5.58 15.22 13.47
C VAL A 82 -5.98 16.50 14.20
N VAL A 83 -5.96 17.67 13.55
CA VAL A 83 -6.42 18.93 14.17
C VAL A 83 -7.93 18.92 14.41
N ASN A 84 -8.72 18.40 13.47
CA ASN A 84 -10.18 18.44 13.56
C ASN A 84 -10.77 17.29 14.40
N LEU A 85 -10.16 16.10 14.35
CA LEU A 85 -10.67 14.89 15.00
C LEU A 85 -9.73 14.39 16.11
N GLY A 86 -8.50 14.88 16.24
CA GLY A 86 -7.55 14.40 17.24
C GLY A 86 -6.83 13.11 16.83
N PHE A 87 -5.94 12.62 17.71
CA PHE A 87 -5.09 11.46 17.42
C PHE A 87 -5.84 10.12 17.42
N PHE A 88 -7.08 10.05 17.91
CA PHE A 88 -7.84 8.80 17.94
C PHE A 88 -8.14 8.27 16.53
N VAL A 89 -8.04 9.11 15.49
CA VAL A 89 -8.19 8.69 14.09
C VAL A 89 -7.22 7.56 13.70
N PHE A 90 -6.05 7.47 14.33
CA PHE A 90 -5.09 6.38 14.11
C PHE A 90 -5.55 5.02 14.69
N LEU A 91 -6.71 4.96 15.36
CA LEU A 91 -7.38 3.70 15.68
C LEU A 91 -8.05 3.08 14.45
N PHE A 92 -8.29 3.83 13.37
CA PHE A 92 -8.97 3.34 12.18
C PHE A 92 -7.97 2.84 11.12
N TYR A 93 -8.27 1.71 10.49
CA TYR A 93 -7.46 1.12 9.43
C TYR A 93 -7.28 2.07 8.24
N THR A 94 -8.29 2.90 7.95
CA THR A 94 -8.19 3.94 6.92
C THR A 94 -6.99 4.86 7.13
N GLN A 95 -6.74 5.29 8.39
CA GLN A 95 -5.60 6.17 8.67
C GLN A 95 -4.28 5.41 8.60
N TRP A 96 -4.25 4.13 8.96
CA TRP A 96 -3.08 3.27 8.75
C TRP A 96 -2.73 3.18 7.26
N THR A 97 -3.71 2.93 6.41
CA THR A 97 -3.54 2.89 4.94
C THR A 97 -3.10 4.25 4.39
N PHE A 98 -3.75 5.34 4.81
CA PHE A 98 -3.40 6.68 4.35
C PHE A 98 -1.97 7.06 4.76
N ALA A 99 -1.56 6.79 6.00
CA ALA A 99 -0.20 6.99 6.47
C ALA A 99 0.81 6.11 5.71
N LEU A 100 0.48 4.84 5.43
CA LEU A 100 1.33 3.93 4.67
C LEU A 100 1.59 4.44 3.25
N VAL A 101 0.56 4.91 2.56
CA VAL A 101 0.68 5.56 1.23
C VAL A 101 1.53 6.84 1.33
N GLY A 102 1.44 7.57 2.45
CA GLY A 102 2.27 8.75 2.69
C GLY A 102 3.74 8.40 2.83
N ILE A 103 4.04 7.32 3.56
CA ILE A 103 5.39 6.76 3.67
C ILE A 103 5.90 6.30 2.31
N TYR A 104 5.04 5.66 1.49
CA TYR A 104 5.39 5.32 0.11
C TYR A 104 5.81 6.55 -0.70
N PHE A 105 5.05 7.64 -0.67
CA PHE A 105 5.41 8.87 -1.38
C PHE A 105 6.65 9.55 -0.80
N ALA A 106 6.89 9.44 0.51
CA ALA A 106 8.13 9.92 1.13
C ALA A 106 9.36 9.17 0.59
N LEU A 107 9.30 7.82 0.58
CA LEU A 107 10.37 6.99 0.01
C LEU A 107 10.53 7.23 -1.49
N GLY A 108 9.42 7.30 -2.23
CA GLY A 108 9.41 7.59 -3.66
C GLY A 108 10.02 8.95 -4.00
N THR A 109 9.78 9.97 -3.18
CA THR A 109 10.38 11.31 -3.34
C THR A 109 11.90 11.25 -3.12
N ILE A 110 12.36 10.54 -2.08
CA ILE A 110 13.80 10.36 -1.81
C ILE A 110 14.49 9.63 -2.98
N ILE A 111 13.90 8.51 -3.43
CA ILE A 111 14.45 7.69 -4.51
C ILE A 111 14.42 8.47 -5.84
N SER A 112 13.33 9.18 -6.15
CA SER A 112 13.24 10.05 -7.33
C SER A 112 14.21 11.22 -7.31
N ALA A 113 14.44 11.86 -6.16
CA ALA A 113 15.39 12.97 -6.05
C ALA A 113 16.82 12.51 -6.34
N ARG A 114 17.20 11.35 -5.80
CA ARG A 114 18.49 10.73 -6.09
C ARG A 114 18.61 10.31 -7.55
N GLY A 115 17.57 9.70 -8.11
CA GLY A 115 17.52 9.35 -9.52
C GLY A 115 17.68 10.57 -10.44
N CYS A 116 17.00 11.68 -10.12
CA CYS A 116 17.16 12.95 -10.84
C CYS A 116 18.59 13.50 -10.73
N TRP A 117 19.18 13.45 -9.53
CA TRP A 117 20.57 13.85 -9.34
C TRP A 117 21.53 13.02 -10.20
N LEU A 118 21.39 11.69 -10.18
CA LEU A 118 22.17 10.78 -11.01
C LEU A 118 21.97 11.07 -12.50
N TYR A 119 20.73 11.31 -12.93
CA TYR A 119 20.39 11.65 -14.31
C TYR A 119 21.09 12.94 -14.76
N THR A 120 20.99 14.01 -13.97
CA THR A 120 21.58 15.33 -14.32
C THR A 120 23.11 15.36 -14.30
N THR A 121 23.73 14.57 -13.42
CA THR A 121 25.19 14.51 -13.29
C THR A 121 25.86 13.59 -14.31
N ASN A 122 25.11 12.70 -14.97
CA ASN A 122 25.69 11.73 -15.88
C ASN A 122 25.92 12.31 -17.28
N PRO A 123 27.16 12.26 -17.82
CA PRO A 123 27.49 12.83 -19.13
C PRO A 123 26.77 12.14 -20.29
N LEU A 124 26.37 10.87 -20.17
CA LEU A 124 25.59 10.16 -21.20
C LEU A 124 24.17 10.72 -21.33
N SER A 125 23.56 11.12 -20.22
CA SER A 125 22.25 11.79 -20.24
C SER A 125 22.35 13.17 -20.89
N GLN A 126 23.39 13.94 -20.58
CA GLN A 126 23.60 15.27 -21.17
C GLN A 126 23.86 15.24 -22.68
N ARG A 127 24.42 14.15 -23.21
CA ARG A 127 24.65 13.96 -24.66
C ARG A 127 23.40 13.53 -25.44
N GLY A 128 22.27 13.33 -24.77
CA GLY A 128 21.04 12.79 -25.38
C GLY A 128 21.08 11.27 -25.63
N GLU A 129 22.09 10.56 -25.11
CA GLU A 129 22.20 9.09 -25.18
C GLU A 129 21.46 8.42 -24.02
N THR A 130 20.21 8.83 -23.77
CA THR A 130 19.39 8.38 -22.63
C THR A 130 19.28 6.84 -22.58
N ASP A 131 19.08 6.18 -23.72
CA ASP A 131 18.96 4.71 -23.78
C ASP A 131 20.25 3.99 -23.38
N LYS A 132 21.41 4.58 -23.68
CA LYS A 132 22.72 4.02 -23.31
C LYS A 132 22.99 4.24 -21.83
N PHE A 133 22.67 5.43 -21.31
CA PHE A 133 22.69 5.71 -19.87
C PHE A 133 21.81 4.72 -19.09
N LEU A 134 20.58 4.46 -19.55
CA LEU A 134 19.66 3.54 -18.89
C LEU A 134 20.20 2.10 -18.83
N ARG A 135 20.89 1.65 -19.89
CA ARG A 135 21.56 0.33 -19.89
C ARG A 135 22.74 0.31 -18.91
N THR A 136 23.60 1.32 -18.97
CA THR A 136 24.77 1.41 -18.07
C THR A 136 24.36 1.58 -16.60
N ALA A 137 23.34 2.37 -16.30
CA ALA A 137 22.82 2.55 -14.94
C ALA A 137 22.14 1.28 -14.42
N ALA A 138 21.48 0.50 -15.28
CA ALA A 138 20.93 -0.81 -14.90
C ALA A 138 22.04 -1.83 -14.61
N GLU A 139 23.18 -1.75 -15.32
CA GLU A 139 24.35 -2.63 -15.18
C GLU A 139 25.26 -2.24 -14.01
N GLN A 140 25.30 -0.96 -13.61
CA GLN A 140 26.15 -0.44 -12.52
C GLN A 140 25.53 -0.54 -11.11
N ASN A 141 24.33 -1.13 -10.96
CA ASN A 141 23.63 -1.26 -9.67
C ASN A 141 24.23 -2.31 -8.73
N THR A 142 25.53 -2.21 -8.43
CA THR A 142 26.24 -3.18 -7.56
C THR A 142 26.95 -2.54 -6.36
N SER A 143 26.73 -1.27 -6.00
CA SER A 143 27.59 -0.63 -4.98
C SER A 143 26.95 0.07 -3.77
N GLU A 144 25.62 0.07 -3.56
CA GLU A 144 25.06 0.56 -2.28
C GLU A 144 24.00 -0.39 -1.68
N GLN A 145 24.42 -1.20 -0.71
CA GLN A 145 23.56 -2.10 0.08
C GLN A 145 22.40 -1.36 0.78
N ARG A 146 22.61 -0.11 1.20
CA ARG A 146 21.58 0.74 1.81
C ARG A 146 20.53 1.22 0.79
N LEU A 147 20.92 1.38 -0.47
CA LEU A 147 20.04 1.84 -1.55
C LEU A 147 19.07 0.72 -1.96
N GLY A 148 19.59 -0.51 -2.13
CA GLY A 148 18.76 -1.69 -2.36
C GLY A 148 17.73 -1.92 -1.24
N PHE A 149 18.06 -1.59 0.01
CA PHE A 149 17.10 -1.68 1.12
C PHE A 149 15.91 -0.72 0.97
N LEU A 150 16.15 0.57 0.66
CA LEU A 150 15.07 1.56 0.51
C LEU A 150 14.16 1.25 -0.67
N GLU A 151 14.73 0.78 -1.77
CA GLU A 151 14.01 0.37 -2.98
C GLU A 151 13.14 -0.86 -2.73
N ASN A 152 13.70 -1.87 -2.06
CA ASN A 152 12.95 -3.05 -1.61
C ASN A 152 11.81 -2.66 -0.66
N LEU A 153 12.08 -1.77 0.29
CA LEU A 153 11.08 -1.28 1.23
C LEU A 153 9.96 -0.53 0.51
N MET A 154 10.29 0.36 -0.43
CA MET A 154 9.32 1.09 -1.24
C MET A 154 8.42 0.11 -2.03
N LEU A 155 8.99 -0.94 -2.62
CA LEU A 155 8.23 -1.95 -3.37
C LEU A 155 7.32 -2.80 -2.48
N ILE A 156 7.77 -3.16 -1.27
CA ILE A 156 6.93 -3.86 -0.30
C ILE A 156 5.76 -2.96 0.11
N ILE A 157 6.04 -1.69 0.45
CA ILE A 157 5.01 -0.73 0.84
C ILE A 157 4.04 -0.46 -0.32
N TYR A 158 4.54 -0.37 -1.55
CA TYR A 158 3.70 -0.24 -2.75
C TYR A 158 2.73 -1.43 -2.89
N GLN A 159 3.23 -2.66 -2.74
CA GLN A 159 2.40 -3.87 -2.80
C GLN A 159 1.36 -3.92 -1.69
N ILE A 160 1.72 -3.56 -0.45
CA ILE A 160 0.76 -3.46 0.67
C ILE A 160 -0.28 -2.39 0.36
N SER A 161 0.17 -1.19 -0.04
CA SER A 161 -0.66 -0.02 -0.28
C SER A 161 -1.69 -0.29 -1.38
N ALA A 162 -1.29 -0.93 -2.47
CA ALA A 162 -2.17 -1.28 -3.58
C ALA A 162 -3.40 -2.09 -3.14
N GLY A 163 -3.20 -3.13 -2.33
CA GLY A 163 -4.30 -3.90 -1.77
C GLY A 163 -5.09 -3.10 -0.73
N ALA A 164 -4.39 -2.39 0.15
CA ALA A 164 -4.99 -1.66 1.26
C ALA A 164 -5.88 -0.51 0.79
N VAL A 165 -5.49 0.27 -0.22
CA VAL A 165 -6.32 1.36 -0.76
C VAL A 165 -7.59 0.82 -1.44
N MET A 166 -7.47 -0.27 -2.21
CA MET A 166 -8.66 -0.91 -2.80
C MET A 166 -9.60 -1.42 -1.71
N LEU A 167 -9.06 -2.08 -0.67
CA LEU A 167 -9.85 -2.58 0.45
C LEU A 167 -10.55 -1.44 1.21
N THR A 168 -9.81 -0.39 1.60
CA THR A 168 -10.40 0.72 2.37
C THR A 168 -11.47 1.44 1.60
N ASP A 169 -11.25 1.67 0.31
CA ASP A 169 -12.15 2.48 -0.51
C ASP A 169 -13.40 1.66 -0.88
N ILE A 170 -13.24 0.40 -1.31
CA ILE A 170 -14.39 -0.48 -1.59
C ILE A 170 -15.24 -0.69 -0.34
N VAL A 171 -14.61 -1.01 0.80
CA VAL A 171 -15.34 -1.21 2.05
C VAL A 171 -16.01 0.08 2.50
N PHE A 172 -15.36 1.22 2.37
CA PHE A 172 -15.98 2.50 2.73
C PHE A 172 -17.18 2.83 1.84
N TRP A 173 -17.00 2.85 0.53
CA TRP A 173 -18.04 3.31 -0.42
C TRP A 173 -19.17 2.29 -0.59
N CYS A 174 -18.88 0.99 -0.57
CA CYS A 174 -19.87 -0.05 -0.86
C CYS A 174 -20.49 -0.67 0.41
N LEU A 175 -19.83 -0.59 1.57
CA LEU A 175 -20.31 -1.23 2.81
C LEU A 175 -20.54 -0.22 3.94
N LEU A 176 -19.60 0.66 4.27
CA LEU A 176 -19.77 1.54 5.43
C LEU A 176 -20.73 2.70 5.12
N LEU A 177 -20.51 3.42 4.01
CA LEU A 177 -21.33 4.57 3.67
C LEU A 177 -22.82 4.21 3.49
N PRO A 178 -23.20 3.19 2.71
CA PRO A 178 -24.63 2.90 2.49
C PRO A 178 -25.36 2.43 3.77
N PHE A 179 -24.66 1.74 4.67
CA PHE A 179 -25.26 1.14 5.86
C PHE A 179 -25.12 2.00 7.14
N MET A 180 -24.22 2.99 7.16
CA MET A 180 -24.02 3.88 8.31
C MET A 180 -24.58 5.30 8.08
N THR A 181 -25.01 5.64 6.86
CA THR A 181 -25.66 6.92 6.58
C THR A 181 -27.11 6.88 7.08
N GLY A 182 -27.43 7.67 8.12
CA GLY A 182 -28.81 7.72 8.62
C GLY A 182 -29.00 8.53 9.90
N GLU A 183 -28.20 8.29 10.95
CA GLU A 183 -28.46 8.94 12.25
C GLU A 183 -27.24 9.57 12.95
N ASN A 184 -26.00 9.10 12.73
CA ASN A 184 -24.81 9.59 13.46
C ASN A 184 -23.54 9.87 12.63
N PHE A 185 -23.52 9.52 11.33
CA PHE A 185 -22.37 9.74 10.45
C PHE A 185 -22.70 10.75 9.35
N LYS A 186 -21.96 11.86 9.31
CA LYS A 186 -22.01 12.83 8.21
C LYS A 186 -20.73 12.68 7.38
N LEU A 187 -20.88 12.37 6.10
CA LEU A 187 -19.78 12.38 5.15
C LEU A 187 -19.28 13.83 4.99
N THR A 188 -18.13 14.13 5.58
CA THR A 188 -17.44 15.40 5.32
C THR A 188 -16.59 15.28 4.07
N LEU A 189 -16.32 16.40 3.40
CA LEU A 189 -15.42 16.43 2.25
C LEU A 189 -14.04 15.84 2.60
N LEU A 190 -13.51 16.15 3.79
CA LEU A 190 -12.22 15.65 4.25
C LEU A 190 -12.21 14.12 4.36
N ILE A 191 -13.26 13.52 4.94
CA ILE A 191 -13.39 12.07 5.03
C ILE A 191 -13.52 11.47 3.63
N GLY A 192 -14.41 12.00 2.78
CA GLY A 192 -14.56 11.53 1.40
C GLY A 192 -13.26 11.57 0.60
N LEU A 193 -12.48 12.65 0.72
CA LEU A 193 -11.17 12.77 0.08
C LEU A 193 -10.17 11.75 0.61
N MET A 194 -10.14 11.47 1.92
CA MET A 194 -9.23 10.44 2.47
C MET A 194 -9.51 9.03 1.94
N HIS A 195 -10.75 8.74 1.56
CA HIS A 195 -11.18 7.46 0.99
C HIS A 195 -11.16 7.42 -0.55
N SER A 196 -10.40 8.30 -1.19
CA SER A 196 -10.25 8.30 -2.67
C SER A 196 -8.91 8.86 -3.13
N VAL A 197 -8.39 9.90 -2.49
CA VAL A 197 -7.14 10.57 -2.89
C VAL A 197 -5.93 9.64 -2.77
N ASN A 198 -5.91 8.77 -1.75
CA ASN A 198 -4.91 7.70 -1.60
C ASN A 198 -4.85 6.78 -2.83
N ALA A 199 -5.99 6.28 -3.31
CA ALA A 199 -6.08 5.42 -4.48
C ALA A 199 -5.74 6.20 -5.76
N ILE A 200 -6.25 7.43 -5.91
CA ILE A 200 -5.95 8.29 -7.06
C ILE A 200 -4.45 8.55 -7.16
N PHE A 201 -3.79 8.99 -6.09
CA PHE A 201 -2.35 9.24 -6.11
C PHE A 201 -1.55 7.98 -6.41
N LEU A 202 -1.88 6.85 -5.79
CA LEU A 202 -1.16 5.59 -6.03
C LEU A 202 -1.32 5.10 -7.48
N LEU A 203 -2.53 5.21 -8.05
CA LEU A 203 -2.80 4.86 -9.45
C LEU A 203 -2.08 5.81 -10.42
N LEU A 204 -2.08 7.12 -10.14
CA LEU A 204 -1.34 8.09 -10.94
C LEU A 204 0.17 7.85 -10.89
N ASP A 205 0.74 7.51 -9.71
CA ASP A 205 2.15 7.11 -9.65
C ASP A 205 2.39 5.89 -10.53
N SER A 206 1.52 4.88 -10.43
CA SER A 206 1.62 3.65 -11.21
C SER A 206 1.50 3.88 -12.72
N VAL A 207 0.80 4.94 -13.14
CA VAL A 207 0.70 5.39 -14.54
C VAL A 207 1.96 6.11 -14.99
N LEU A 208 2.66 6.79 -14.10
CA LEU A 208 3.88 7.54 -14.40
C LEU A 208 5.15 6.69 -14.26
N SER A 209 5.16 5.70 -13.38
CA SER A 209 6.31 4.86 -13.05
C SER A 209 6.15 3.42 -13.58
N LYS A 210 7.18 2.56 -13.39
CA LYS A 210 7.17 1.13 -13.77
C LYS A 210 7.30 0.20 -12.56
N PRO A 211 6.46 0.35 -11.53
CA PRO A 211 6.63 -0.47 -10.34
C PRO A 211 6.29 -1.92 -10.67
N GLN A 212 7.15 -2.84 -10.24
CA GLN A 212 6.89 -4.27 -10.37
C GLN A 212 5.75 -4.66 -9.42
N PHE A 213 4.64 -5.13 -9.97
CA PHE A 213 3.51 -5.60 -9.17
C PHE A 213 3.35 -7.11 -9.30
N THR A 214 3.54 -7.84 -8.20
CA THR A 214 3.56 -9.30 -8.19
C THR A 214 2.43 -9.85 -7.34
N TRP A 215 1.93 -11.05 -7.68
CA TRP A 215 0.98 -11.75 -6.81
C TRP A 215 1.59 -12.17 -5.47
N PHE A 216 2.91 -12.33 -5.40
CA PHE A 216 3.61 -12.59 -4.14
C PHE A 216 3.37 -11.50 -3.09
N GLY A 217 3.19 -10.24 -3.53
CA GLY A 217 2.97 -9.10 -2.65
C GLY A 217 1.71 -9.16 -1.80
N ILE A 218 0.73 -10.01 -2.17
CA ILE A 218 -0.47 -10.23 -1.35
C ILE A 218 -0.11 -10.72 0.06
N THR A 219 1.02 -11.40 0.22
CA THR A 219 1.48 -11.88 1.54
C THR A 219 1.83 -10.74 2.47
N TYR A 220 2.46 -9.67 1.98
CA TYR A 220 2.72 -8.47 2.78
C TYR A 220 1.42 -7.74 3.13
N PHE A 221 0.48 -7.68 2.19
CA PHE A 221 -0.83 -7.08 2.43
C PHE A 221 -1.61 -7.84 3.52
N ILE A 222 -1.62 -9.18 3.48
CA ILE A 222 -2.22 -10.02 4.53
C ILE A 222 -1.56 -9.72 5.88
N LEU A 223 -0.23 -9.70 5.95
CA LEU A 223 0.48 -9.40 7.20
C LEU A 223 0.16 -8.02 7.76
N TRP A 224 0.03 -7.01 6.90
CA TRP A 224 -0.38 -5.65 7.31
C TRP A 224 -1.79 -5.61 7.88
N SER A 225 -2.73 -6.33 7.28
CA SER A 225 -4.09 -6.41 7.81
C SER A 225 -4.16 -7.21 9.11
N CYS A 226 -3.42 -8.32 9.22
CA CYS A 226 -3.33 -9.08 10.46
C CYS A 226 -2.65 -8.29 11.58
N SER A 227 -1.64 -7.45 11.29
CA SER A 227 -1.03 -6.59 12.31
C SER A 227 -2.03 -5.55 12.84
N TYR A 228 -2.91 -5.02 12.00
CA TYR A 228 -4.00 -4.16 12.44
C TYR A 228 -4.98 -4.91 13.37
N ILE A 229 -5.36 -6.14 13.05
CA ILE A 229 -6.23 -6.95 13.92
C ILE A 229 -5.59 -7.18 15.29
N VAL A 230 -4.30 -7.56 15.32
CA VAL A 230 -3.54 -7.74 16.57
C VAL A 230 -3.48 -6.43 17.36
N PHE A 231 -3.24 -5.30 16.70
CA PHE A 231 -3.26 -3.99 17.33
C PHE A 231 -4.62 -3.68 17.96
N GLN A 232 -5.72 -3.90 17.23
CA GLN A 232 -7.07 -3.67 17.75
C GLN A 232 -7.43 -4.56 18.92
N TRP A 233 -7.13 -5.86 18.84
CA TRP A 233 -7.38 -6.80 19.93
C TRP A 233 -6.59 -6.41 21.18
N THR A 234 -5.31 -6.06 21.01
CA THR A 234 -4.46 -5.60 22.11
C THR A 234 -5.05 -4.35 22.76
N LEU A 235 -5.45 -3.35 21.97
CA LEU A 235 -6.07 -2.14 22.51
C LEU A 235 -7.41 -2.43 23.19
N HIS A 236 -8.22 -3.34 22.68
CA HIS A 236 -9.50 -3.70 23.29
C HIS A 236 -9.32 -4.44 24.63
N VAL A 237 -8.29 -5.29 24.76
CA VAL A 237 -7.91 -5.91 26.04
C VAL A 237 -7.41 -4.85 27.04
N CYS A 238 -6.60 -3.90 26.60
CA CYS A 238 -5.87 -3.02 27.51
C CYS A 238 -6.58 -1.70 27.83
N CYS A 239 -7.22 -1.09 26.84
CA CYS A 239 -7.50 0.36 26.83
C CYS A 239 -8.88 0.76 26.28
N LEU A 240 -9.49 -0.04 25.40
CA LEU A 240 -10.72 0.32 24.68
C LEU A 240 -11.87 -0.62 25.03
N SER A 241 -13.03 -0.06 25.35
CA SER A 241 -14.27 -0.82 25.60
C SER A 241 -15.15 -1.00 24.36
N TRP A 242 -14.78 -0.38 23.24
CA TRP A 242 -15.53 -0.36 21.99
C TRP A 242 -14.64 -0.76 20.81
N TRP A 243 -15.26 -1.12 19.69
CA TRP A 243 -14.56 -1.46 18.44
C TRP A 243 -14.68 -0.33 17.41
N PRO A 244 -13.60 0.01 16.68
CA PRO A 244 -13.65 1.04 15.64
C PRO A 244 -14.51 0.64 14.44
N TYR A 245 -14.71 -0.66 14.24
CA TYR A 245 -15.56 -1.18 13.18
C TYR A 245 -16.52 -2.23 13.73
N PRO A 246 -17.80 -2.21 13.31
CA PRO A 246 -18.79 -3.21 13.76
C PRO A 246 -18.39 -4.65 13.45
N PHE A 247 -17.70 -4.88 12.33
CA PHE A 247 -17.24 -6.21 11.92
C PHE A 247 -16.06 -6.76 12.74
N LEU A 248 -15.52 -5.98 13.70
CA LEU A 248 -14.53 -6.48 14.67
C LEU A 248 -15.18 -6.99 15.96
N GLU A 249 -16.46 -6.70 16.19
CA GLU A 249 -17.20 -7.13 17.38
C GLU A 249 -17.19 -8.65 17.51
N LEU A 250 -16.82 -9.15 18.69
CA LEU A 250 -16.66 -10.58 18.98
C LEU A 250 -17.89 -11.15 19.68
N ASN A 251 -18.66 -10.32 20.39
CA ASN A 251 -19.85 -10.74 21.13
C ASN A 251 -21.10 -10.84 20.23
N THR A 252 -20.95 -11.50 19.09
CA THR A 252 -22.04 -11.81 18.16
C THR A 252 -21.77 -13.18 17.53
N PRO A 253 -22.80 -14.03 17.33
CA PRO A 253 -22.61 -15.34 16.70
C PRO A 253 -22.07 -15.23 15.26
N TRP A 254 -22.20 -14.06 14.63
CA TRP A 254 -21.74 -13.80 13.26
C TRP A 254 -20.28 -13.32 13.18
N ALA A 255 -19.59 -13.12 14.30
CA ALA A 255 -18.22 -12.59 14.30
C ALA A 255 -17.26 -13.41 13.41
N PRO A 256 -17.25 -14.76 13.46
CA PRO A 256 -16.40 -15.55 12.56
C PRO A 256 -16.68 -15.32 11.07
N LEU A 257 -17.95 -15.12 10.71
CA LEU A 257 -18.34 -14.86 9.32
C LEU A 257 -17.81 -13.51 8.84
N TRP A 258 -17.85 -12.48 9.69
CA TRP A 258 -17.26 -11.17 9.38
C TRP A 258 -15.75 -11.24 9.22
N TYR A 259 -15.03 -11.88 10.14
CA TYR A 259 -13.57 -12.04 10.05
C TYR A 259 -13.18 -12.81 8.78
N PHE A 260 -13.89 -13.90 8.49
CA PHE A 260 -13.64 -14.70 7.30
C PHE A 260 -13.98 -13.95 6.01
N GLY A 261 -15.12 -13.26 5.97
CA GLY A 261 -15.52 -12.42 4.83
C GLY A 261 -14.51 -11.32 4.55
N MET A 262 -14.06 -10.61 5.58
CA MET A 262 -13.01 -9.60 5.45
C MET A 262 -11.69 -10.20 4.95
N ALA A 263 -11.29 -11.37 5.45
CA ALA A 263 -10.11 -12.08 4.96
C ALA A 263 -10.23 -12.41 3.47
N LEU A 264 -11.40 -12.89 3.02
CA LEU A 264 -11.65 -13.21 1.61
C LEU A 264 -11.59 -11.98 0.71
N VAL A 265 -12.11 -10.82 1.15
CA VAL A 265 -12.13 -9.58 0.35
C VAL A 265 -10.72 -9.06 0.01
N HIS A 266 -9.67 -9.47 0.72
CA HIS A 266 -8.29 -9.11 0.37
C HIS A 266 -7.88 -9.62 -1.02
N ILE A 267 -8.37 -10.80 -1.42
CA ILE A 267 -8.04 -11.42 -2.71
C ILE A 267 -8.58 -10.60 -3.89
N PRO A 268 -9.90 -10.30 -3.99
CA PRO A 268 -10.41 -9.47 -5.07
C PRO A 268 -9.90 -8.02 -5.01
N CYS A 269 -9.64 -7.44 -3.82
CA CYS A 269 -9.07 -6.10 -3.73
C CYS A 269 -7.65 -6.03 -4.32
N TYR A 270 -6.78 -6.96 -3.93
CA TYR A 270 -5.43 -7.05 -4.49
C TYR A 270 -5.47 -7.40 -5.99
N GLY A 271 -6.37 -8.31 -6.37
CA GLY A 271 -6.57 -8.72 -7.75
C GLY A 271 -7.08 -7.60 -8.65
N LEU A 272 -7.99 -6.75 -8.16
CA LEU A 272 -8.48 -5.59 -8.90
C LEU A 272 -7.32 -4.63 -9.21
N TYR A 273 -6.48 -4.31 -8.23
CA TYR A 273 -5.30 -3.49 -8.48
C TYR A 273 -4.35 -4.16 -9.49
N ALA A 274 -4.12 -5.47 -9.36
CA ALA A 274 -3.31 -6.24 -10.31
C ALA A 274 -3.85 -6.12 -11.75
N LEU A 275 -5.18 -6.19 -11.91
CA LEU A 275 -5.85 -6.02 -13.20
C LEU A 275 -5.68 -4.59 -13.74
N LEU A 276 -5.77 -3.56 -12.90
CA LEU A 276 -5.55 -2.17 -13.31
C LEU A 276 -4.12 -1.96 -13.83
N ILE A 277 -3.10 -2.50 -13.16
CA ILE A 277 -1.70 -2.38 -13.64
C ILE A 277 -1.50 -3.16 -14.94
N LYS A 278 -2.07 -4.36 -15.06
CA LYS A 278 -2.03 -5.13 -16.33
C LYS A 278 -2.75 -4.40 -17.46
N ALA A 279 -3.92 -3.82 -17.18
CA ALA A 279 -4.71 -3.07 -18.15
C ALA A 279 -3.94 -1.83 -18.62
N LYS A 280 -3.32 -1.08 -17.70
CA LYS A 280 -2.41 0.03 -18.03
C LYS A 280 -1.36 -0.40 -19.05
N ASP A 281 -0.61 -1.46 -18.75
CA ASP A 281 0.48 -1.90 -19.61
C ASP A 281 0.01 -2.35 -20.99
N GLN A 282 -1.14 -3.04 -21.07
CA GLN A 282 -1.72 -3.48 -22.33
C GLN A 282 -2.29 -2.31 -23.15
N ILE A 283 -3.01 -1.39 -22.51
CA ILE A 283 -3.68 -0.28 -23.18
C ILE A 283 -2.66 0.74 -23.66
N PHE A 284 -1.73 1.19 -22.80
CA PHE A 284 -0.77 2.22 -23.17
C PHE A 284 0.32 1.72 -24.13
N SER A 285 0.72 0.44 -24.06
CA SER A 285 1.63 -0.10 -25.09
C SER A 285 0.99 -0.18 -26.48
N ARG A 286 -0.34 -0.32 -26.56
CA ARG A 286 -1.08 -0.30 -27.83
C ARG A 286 -1.35 1.11 -28.33
N LEU A 287 -1.77 2.02 -27.44
CA LEU A 287 -2.10 3.40 -27.79
C LEU A 287 -0.85 4.25 -28.07
N PHE A 288 0.26 3.99 -27.36
CA PHE A 288 1.48 4.81 -27.43
C PHE A 288 2.75 3.96 -27.61
N PRO A 289 2.84 3.15 -28.68
CA PRO A 289 3.92 2.17 -28.83
C PRO A 289 5.34 2.77 -28.89
N GLN A 290 5.46 4.03 -29.33
CA GLN A 290 6.74 4.73 -29.42
C GLN A 290 7.10 5.53 -28.17
N ALA A 291 6.13 5.82 -27.29
CA ALA A 291 6.33 6.66 -26.11
C ALA A 291 6.27 5.88 -24.79
N PHE A 292 5.48 4.80 -24.72
CA PHE A 292 5.28 4.01 -23.51
C PHE A 292 6.25 2.82 -23.44
N LEU A 293 6.90 2.65 -22.29
CA LEU A 293 7.81 1.56 -22.00
C LEU A 293 7.12 0.55 -21.10
N ARG A 294 6.81 -0.62 -21.68
CA ARG A 294 6.11 -1.71 -20.98
C ARG A 294 6.96 -2.32 -19.85
N SER A 295 6.32 -2.59 -18.72
CA SER A 295 6.90 -3.43 -17.65
C SER A 295 6.88 -4.90 -18.07
N TYR A 296 8.01 -5.60 -17.95
CA TYR A 296 8.08 -7.05 -18.11
C TYR A 296 7.82 -7.70 -16.74
N TYR A 297 6.84 -8.62 -16.69
CA TYR A 297 6.46 -9.39 -15.49
C TYR A 297 7.12 -10.76 -15.50
#